data_AF-A0A7C7RKL3-F1
#
_entry.id   AF-A0A7C7RKL3-F1
#
_cell.length_a   1.000
_cell.length_b   1.000
_cell.length_c   1.000
_cell.angle_alpha   90.00
_cell.angle_beta   90.00
_cell.angle_gamma   90.00
#
_symmetry.space_group_name_H-M   'P 1'
#
loop_
_entity.id
_entity.type
_entity.pdbx_description
1 polymer ?
#
loop_
_entity_poly.entity_id
_entity_poly.type
_entity_poly.pdbx_seq_one_letter_code
_entity_poly.pdbx_strand_id
1 'polypeptide(L)'
;MSSPEKIKPADKPLKVKKSDIFRTTLADNCGNLGYLGIAPDGSEYHVVVPVDLQLARGVKALNQPDDGTPFGGYRGWHYYECAPYVKNDDDSERHQQVTTNAKLLTMWIQQFGLEITIID
;
A
#
# COMPACT_ATOMS: atom_id res chain seq x y z
N MET A 1 16.58 -21.12 20.93
CA MET A 1 15.77 -20.45 19.88
C MET A 1 14.61 -19.79 20.59
N SER A 2 14.66 -18.47 20.79
CA SER A 2 13.55 -17.74 21.40
C SER A 2 12.37 -17.79 20.43
N SER A 3 11.20 -18.19 20.92
CA SER A 3 9.96 -18.07 20.16
C SER A 3 9.81 -16.62 19.69
N PRO A 4 9.42 -16.37 18.42
CA PRO A 4 9.13 -15.01 17.98
C PRO A 4 8.07 -14.44 18.92
N GLU A 5 8.39 -13.30 19.52
CA GLU A 5 7.47 -12.57 20.39
C GLU A 5 6.18 -12.36 19.60
N LYS A 6 5.04 -12.79 20.15
CA LYS A 6 3.76 -12.64 19.47
C LYS A 6 3.49 -11.14 19.36
N ILE A 7 3.50 -10.60 18.14
CA ILE A 7 3.16 -9.21 17.87
C ILE A 7 1.70 -9.01 18.29
N LYS A 8 1.48 -8.13 19.27
CA LYS A 8 0.13 -7.80 19.74
C LYS A 8 -0.44 -6.72 18.81
N PRO A 9 -1.66 -6.87 18.28
CA PRO A 9 -2.33 -5.83 17.52
C PRO A 9 -2.51 -4.54 18.34
N ALA A 10 -2.54 -3.40 17.65
CA ALA A 10 -2.86 -2.10 18.23
C ALA A 10 -4.25 -2.12 18.89
N ASP A 11 -4.41 -1.35 19.98
CA ASP A 11 -5.66 -1.32 20.77
C ASP A 11 -6.82 -0.60 20.04
N LYS A 12 -6.57 0.05 18.90
CA LYS A 12 -7.57 0.78 18.10
C LYS A 12 -7.34 0.54 16.60
N PRO A 13 -8.40 0.57 15.77
CA PRO A 13 -8.27 0.50 14.33
C PRO A 13 -7.38 1.61 13.77
N LEU A 14 -6.48 1.24 12.86
CA LEU A 14 -5.60 2.19 12.19
C LEU A 14 -6.40 3.07 11.25
N LYS A 15 -6.20 4.39 11.32
CA LYS A 15 -6.87 5.33 10.41
C LYS A 15 -6.06 5.49 9.14
N VAL A 16 -6.63 5.10 7.99
CA VAL A 16 -6.00 5.26 6.67
C VAL A 16 -6.75 6.34 5.89
N LYS A 17 -6.03 7.32 5.35
CA LYS A 17 -6.64 8.40 4.58
C LYS A 17 -7.03 7.94 3.18
N LYS A 18 -8.24 8.30 2.73
CA LYS A 18 -8.72 8.07 1.36
C LYS A 18 -7.86 8.80 0.34
N SER A 19 -7.38 9.99 0.69
CA SER A 19 -6.41 10.75 -0.12
C SER A 19 -5.09 10.00 -0.33
N ASP A 20 -4.64 9.18 0.62
CA ASP A 20 -3.44 8.34 0.45
C ASP A 20 -3.71 7.13 -0.45
N ILE A 21 -4.89 6.51 -0.35
CA ILE A 21 -5.33 5.48 -1.31
C ILE A 21 -5.43 6.06 -2.73
N PHE A 22 -5.90 7.31 -2.86
CA PHE A 22 -5.92 8.01 -4.14
C PHE A 22 -4.51 8.19 -4.71
N ARG A 23 -3.53 8.58 -3.88
CA ARG A 23 -2.13 8.73 -4.30
C ARG A 23 -1.50 7.41 -4.78
N THR A 24 -1.89 6.28 -4.22
CA THR A 24 -1.39 4.95 -4.62
C THR A 24 -2.19 4.30 -5.75
N THR A 25 -3.39 4.82 -6.06
CA THR A 25 -4.20 4.36 -7.20
C THR A 25 -3.72 5.07 -8.47
N LEU A 26 -2.74 4.47 -9.13
CA LEU A 26 -2.07 5.01 -10.31
C LEU A 26 -2.73 4.54 -11.61
N ALA A 27 -2.46 5.25 -12.71
CA ALA A 27 -2.92 4.85 -14.04
C ALA A 27 -2.17 3.60 -14.52
N ASP A 28 -2.86 2.68 -15.17
CA ASP A 28 -2.29 1.44 -15.72
C ASP A 28 -1.14 1.68 -16.73
N ASN A 29 -1.23 2.76 -17.50
CA ASN A 29 -0.24 3.13 -18.51
C ASN A 29 1.00 3.85 -17.96
N CYS A 30 1.05 4.17 -16.66
CA CYS A 30 2.17 4.90 -16.08
C CYS A 30 3.37 4.00 -15.75
N GLY A 31 3.21 2.67 -15.84
CA GLY A 31 4.26 1.67 -15.58
C GLY A 31 4.75 1.61 -14.13
N ASN A 32 4.02 2.25 -13.21
CA ASN A 32 4.29 2.26 -11.78
C ASN A 32 3.13 1.63 -11.00
N LEU A 33 3.44 1.04 -9.85
CA LEU A 33 2.47 0.48 -8.91
C LEU A 33 2.57 1.26 -7.59
N GLY A 34 1.43 1.53 -6.97
CA GLY A 34 1.37 2.18 -5.66
C GLY A 34 1.02 1.18 -4.57
N TYR A 35 1.62 1.34 -3.39
CA TYR A 35 1.41 0.46 -2.25
C TYR A 35 1.08 1.24 -0.98
N LEU A 36 0.30 0.62 -0.11
CA LEU A 36 0.20 0.98 1.30
C LEU A 36 0.94 -0.06 2.12
N GLY A 37 1.98 0.39 2.83
CA GLY A 37 2.68 -0.43 3.82
C GLY A 37 2.03 -0.26 5.18
N ILE A 38 1.65 -1.35 5.82
CA ILE A 38 1.05 -1.38 7.17
C ILE A 38 1.99 -2.11 8.12
N ALA A 39 2.24 -1.51 9.28
CA ALA A 39 3.06 -2.12 10.32
C ALA A 39 2.46 -3.47 10.76
N PRO A 40 3.28 -4.47 11.15
CA PRO A 40 2.77 -5.79 11.55
C PRO A 40 1.81 -5.79 12.74
N ASP A 41 1.89 -4.78 13.59
CA ASP A 41 0.99 -4.56 14.73
C ASP A 41 -0.22 -3.66 14.39
N GLY A 42 -0.27 -3.12 13.17
CA GLY A 42 -1.30 -2.16 12.75
C GLY A 42 -1.20 -0.79 13.42
N SER A 43 -0.07 -0.43 14.02
CA SER A 43 0.11 0.87 14.69
C SER A 43 0.24 2.04 13.71
N GLU A 44 0.83 1.80 12.54
CA GLU A 44 1.20 2.82 11.57
C GLU A 44 1.00 2.31 10.13
N TYR A 45 0.86 3.25 9.20
CA TYR A 45 0.98 2.98 7.77
C TYR A 45 1.86 4.03 7.08
N HIS A 46 2.39 3.68 5.91
CA HIS A 46 3.02 4.63 5.01
C HIS A 46 2.63 4.36 3.55
N VAL A 47 2.85 5.37 2.73
CA VAL A 47 2.50 5.39 1.30
C VAL A 47 3.77 5.18 0.49
N VAL A 48 3.77 4.17 -0.37
CA VAL A 48 4.86 3.91 -1.33
C VAL A 48 4.33 4.17 -2.74
N VAL A 49 4.84 5.23 -3.36
CA VAL A 49 4.54 5.56 -4.76
C VAL A 49 5.87 5.84 -5.44
N PRO A 50 6.18 5.22 -6.59
CA PRO A 50 7.42 5.50 -7.30
C PRO A 50 7.49 6.98 -7.69
N VAL A 51 8.62 7.62 -7.40
CA VAL A 51 8.98 8.91 -8.00
C VAL A 51 9.55 8.60 -9.39
N ASP A 52 8.84 9.06 -10.42
CA ASP A 52 9.17 9.03 -11.86
C ASP A 52 9.89 7.79 -12.41
N LEU A 53 9.30 7.17 -13.43
CA LEU A 53 9.79 5.95 -14.05
C LEU A 53 11.20 6.11 -14.66
N GLN A 54 11.61 7.34 -14.99
CA GLN A 54 12.98 7.64 -15.43
C GLN A 54 14.02 7.56 -14.30
N LEU A 55 13.68 7.95 -13.08
CA LEU A 55 14.56 7.82 -11.91
C LEU A 55 14.56 6.38 -11.39
N ALA A 56 13.39 5.74 -11.39
CA ALA A 56 13.26 4.37 -10.91
C ALA A 56 13.99 3.35 -11.80
N ARG A 57 14.04 3.49 -13.13
CA ARG A 57 14.79 2.57 -14.00
C ARG A 57 16.29 2.58 -13.75
N GLY A 58 16.87 3.73 -13.40
CA GLY A 58 18.30 3.84 -13.03
C GLY A 58 18.63 3.27 -11.65
N VAL A 59 17.66 3.27 -10.72
CA VAL A 59 17.87 2.86 -9.32
C VAL A 59 17.36 1.43 -9.04
N LYS A 60 16.31 0.96 -9.72
CA LYS A 60 15.65 -0.36 -9.53
C LYS A 60 16.54 -1.56 -9.90
N ALA A 61 17.57 -1.38 -10.73
CA ALA A 61 18.32 -2.51 -11.26
C ALA A 61 19.21 -3.24 -10.24
N LEU A 62 19.47 -2.66 -9.05
CA LEU A 62 20.49 -3.20 -8.14
C LEU A 62 20.04 -3.48 -6.69
N ASN A 63 18.88 -3.01 -6.22
CA ASN A 63 18.52 -3.05 -4.79
C ASN A 63 17.05 -3.44 -4.53
N GLN A 64 16.49 -4.38 -5.27
CA GLN A 64 15.15 -4.89 -4.94
C GLN A 64 15.27 -5.84 -3.72
N PRO A 65 14.52 -5.61 -2.63
CA PRO A 65 14.54 -6.50 -1.48
C PRO A 65 14.14 -7.93 -1.86
N ASP A 66 14.81 -8.93 -1.28
CA ASP A 66 14.60 -10.36 -1.55
C ASP A 66 13.35 -10.94 -0.87
N ASP A 67 12.73 -10.17 0.03
CA ASP A 67 11.57 -10.56 0.83
C ASP A 67 10.23 -10.04 0.27
N GLY A 68 10.24 -9.45 -0.93
CA GLY A 68 9.05 -8.90 -1.57
C GLY A 68 8.64 -7.51 -1.10
N THR A 69 9.43 -6.86 -0.22
CA THR A 69 9.21 -5.45 0.15
C THR A 69 9.34 -4.55 -1.09
N PRO A 70 8.38 -3.66 -1.39
CA PRO A 70 8.50 -2.73 -2.52
C PRO A 70 9.62 -1.73 -2.27
N PHE A 71 10.19 -1.19 -3.35
CA PHE A 71 11.24 -0.16 -3.24
C PHE A 71 10.70 1.09 -2.53
N GLY A 72 11.37 1.50 -1.44
CA GLY A 72 10.91 2.56 -0.54
C GLY A 72 10.08 2.06 0.65
N GLY A 73 9.85 0.75 0.75
CA GLY A 73 9.22 0.11 1.90
C GLY A 73 10.19 -0.26 3.02
N TYR A 74 9.62 -0.46 4.21
CA TYR A 74 10.22 -1.08 5.38
C TYR A 74 10.07 -2.60 5.38
N ARG A 75 11.17 -3.30 5.66
CA ARG A 75 11.22 -4.77 5.80
C ARG A 75 10.30 -5.28 6.89
N GLY A 76 9.62 -6.39 6.61
CA GLY A 76 8.74 -7.07 7.56
C GLY A 76 7.35 -6.45 7.72
N TRP A 77 7.05 -5.35 7.03
CA TRP A 77 5.70 -4.76 6.98
C TRP A 77 4.83 -5.48 5.96
N HIS A 78 3.50 -5.32 6.09
CA HIS A 78 2.54 -5.84 5.13
C HIS A 78 2.29 -4.82 4.02
N TYR A 79 2.39 -5.22 2.75
CA TYR A 79 2.16 -4.31 1.62
C TYR A 79 0.92 -4.71 0.83
N TYR A 80 -0.02 -3.77 0.74
CA TYR A 80 -1.16 -3.87 -0.15
C TYR A 80 -0.86 -3.09 -1.43
N GLU A 81 -0.85 -3.79 -2.56
CA GLU A 81 -0.79 -3.17 -3.88
C GLU A 81 -2.15 -2.57 -4.25
N CYS A 82 -2.19 -1.27 -4.50
CA CYS A 82 -3.39 -0.62 -5.01
C CYS A 82 -3.50 -0.91 -6.49
N ALA A 83 -4.56 -1.63 -6.87
CA ALA A 83 -4.83 -1.93 -8.27
C ALA A 83 -4.97 -0.62 -9.07
N PRO A 84 -4.35 -0.54 -10.27
CA PRO A 84 -4.38 0.65 -11.08
C PRO A 84 -5.78 0.90 -11.65
N TYR A 85 -6.01 2.11 -12.15
CA TYR A 85 -7.21 2.44 -12.92
C TYR A 85 -6.89 2.56 -14.41
N VAL A 86 -7.86 2.27 -15.25
CA VAL A 86 -7.76 2.50 -16.70
C VAL A 86 -7.83 4.01 -16.94
N LYS A 87 -6.80 4.59 -17.54
CA LYS A 87 -6.76 6.04 -17.75
C LYS A 87 -7.72 6.47 -18.86
N ASN A 88 -8.72 7.25 -18.45
CA ASN A 88 -9.66 7.93 -19.34
C ASN A 88 -9.47 9.46 -19.25
N ASP A 89 -10.21 10.21 -20.05
CA ASP A 89 -10.14 11.68 -20.08
C ASP A 89 -10.56 12.34 -18.76
N ASP A 90 -11.36 11.66 -17.94
CA ASP A 90 -11.74 12.10 -16.60
C ASP A 90 -11.15 11.22 -15.48
N ASP A 91 -11.29 11.69 -14.23
CA ASP A 91 -10.83 11.00 -13.03
C ASP A 91 -11.92 10.12 -12.36
N SER A 92 -13.08 9.92 -13.01
CA SER A 92 -14.19 9.14 -12.44
C SER A 92 -13.78 7.70 -12.18
N GLU A 93 -13.06 7.08 -13.13
CA GLU A 93 -12.49 5.74 -12.99
C GLU A 93 -11.51 5.65 -11.84
N ARG A 94 -10.70 6.70 -11.64
CA ARG A 94 -9.75 6.73 -10.51
C ARG A 94 -10.50 6.76 -9.18
N HIS A 95 -11.54 7.59 -9.05
CA HIS A 95 -12.35 7.65 -7.83
C HIS A 95 -13.10 6.34 -7.56
N GLN A 96 -13.61 5.69 -8.61
CA GLN A 96 -14.23 4.37 -8.50
C GLN A 96 -13.20 3.33 -8.05
N GLN A 97 -12.01 3.33 -8.65
CA GLN A 97 -10.93 2.42 -8.29
C GLN A 97 -10.40 2.66 -6.87
N VAL A 98 -10.35 3.90 -6.39
CA VAL A 98 -10.03 4.22 -5.00
C VAL A 98 -11.05 3.61 -4.03
N THR A 99 -12.33 3.64 -4.39
CA THR A 99 -13.39 3.02 -3.58
C THR A 99 -13.22 1.49 -3.55
N THR A 100 -12.90 0.88 -4.69
CA THR A 100 -12.59 -0.55 -4.80
C THR A 100 -11.36 -0.92 -3.96
N ASN A 101 -10.26 -0.17 -4.10
CA ASN A 101 -9.03 -0.37 -3.35
C ASN A 101 -9.26 -0.22 -1.84
N ALA A 102 -10.04 0.76 -1.40
CA ALA A 102 -10.38 0.94 0.02
C ALA A 102 -11.12 -0.28 0.61
N LYS A 103 -12.09 -0.83 -0.14
CA LYS A 103 -12.84 -2.03 0.27
C LYS A 103 -11.92 -3.25 0.34
N LEU A 104 -11.13 -3.48 -0.71
CA LEU A 104 -10.23 -4.64 -0.79
C LEU A 104 -9.10 -4.56 0.24
N LEU A 105 -8.53 -3.38 0.48
CA LEU A 105 -7.55 -3.14 1.54
C LEU A 105 -8.10 -3.55 2.91
N THR A 106 -9.35 -3.16 3.21
CA THR A 106 -10.01 -3.50 4.47
C THR A 106 -10.19 -5.02 4.61
N MET A 107 -10.59 -5.71 3.55
CA MET A 107 -10.72 -7.18 3.56
C MET A 107 -9.37 -7.90 3.65
N TRP A 108 -8.36 -7.37 2.99
CA TRP A 108 -7.01 -7.93 2.97
C TRP A 108 -6.34 -7.83 4.34
N ILE A 109 -6.42 -6.68 5.01
CA ILE A 109 -5.72 -6.46 6.29
C ILE A 109 -6.33 -7.28 7.44
N GLN A 110 -7.61 -7.59 7.35
CA GLN A 110 -8.31 -8.49 8.28
C GLN A 110 -7.74 -9.92 8.28
N GLN A 111 -7.13 -10.36 7.18
CA GLN A 111 -6.48 -11.68 7.10
C GLN A 111 -5.29 -11.80 8.06
N PHE A 112 -4.73 -10.67 8.49
CA PHE A 112 -3.65 -10.58 9.47
C PHE A 112 -4.16 -10.32 10.89
N GLY A 113 -5.47 -10.31 11.12
CA GLY A 113 -6.07 -9.98 12.42
C GLY A 113 -5.96 -8.50 12.79
N LEU A 114 -5.77 -7.64 11.79
CA LEU A 114 -5.65 -6.19 11.94
C LEU A 114 -6.93 -5.50 11.43
N GLU A 115 -7.24 -4.34 12.00
CA GLU A 115 -8.39 -3.52 11.63
C GLU A 115 -7.98 -2.12 11.22
N ILE A 116 -8.64 -1.60 10.17
CA ILE A 116 -8.44 -0.23 9.69
C ILE A 116 -9.79 0.49 9.57
N THR A 117 -9.74 1.81 9.62
CA THR A 117 -10.86 2.69 9.29
C THR A 117 -10.42 3.67 8.22
N ILE A 118 -11.18 3.75 7.12
CA ILE A 118 -10.92 4.74 6.07
C ILE A 118 -11.52 6.08 6.50
N ILE A 119 -10.70 7.11 6.48
CA ILE A 119 -11.09 8.51 6.77
C ILE A 119 -10.87 9.36 5.52
N ASP A 120 -11.60 10.47 5.39
CA ASP A 120 -11.41 11.41 4.27
C ASP A 120 -10.06 12.14 4.33
#